data_AF-A0A9E4CCM3-F1
#
_entry.id   AF-A0A9E4CCM3-F1
#
_cell.length_a   1.000
_cell.length_b   1.000
_cell.length_c   1.000
_cell.angle_alpha   90.00
_cell.angle_beta   90.00
_cell.angle_gamma   90.00
#
_symmetry.space_group_name_H-M   'P 1'
#
loop_
_entity.id
_entity.type
_entity.pdbx_description
1 polymer ?
#
loop_
_entity_poly.entity_id
_entity_poly.type
_entity_poly.pdbx_seq_one_letter_code
_entity_poly.pdbx_strand_id
1 'polypeptide(L)'
;GNRLMDGLRSLMIEHPVIGDVRGLGLFVGVELVLDHKAKVPAGDHAAYIANRMRDHGILISTDGPDHNVLKLKPPLVFDVDDAERLIATLDNVLQEDAVQL
;
A
#
# COMPACT_ATOMS: atom_id res chain seq x y z
N GLY A 1 2.30 -9.79 -11.55
CA GLY A 1 1.87 -10.41 -10.28
C GLY A 1 3.02 -10.47 -9.29
N ASN A 2 3.91 -11.45 -9.42
CA ASN A 2 4.99 -11.71 -8.45
C ASN A 2 5.83 -10.47 -8.12
N ARG A 3 6.31 -9.73 -9.14
CA ARG A 3 7.09 -8.49 -8.93
C ARG A 3 6.43 -7.47 -8.01
N LEU A 4 5.10 -7.28 -8.15
CA LEU A 4 4.32 -6.38 -7.32
C LEU A 4 4.24 -6.91 -5.89
N MET A 5 3.90 -8.19 -5.71
CA MET A 5 3.82 -8.83 -4.39
C MET A 5 5.16 -8.79 -3.65
N ASP A 6 6.26 -9.10 -4.34
CA ASP A 6 7.59 -9.13 -3.75
C ASP A 6 8.03 -7.73 -3.32
N GLY A 7 7.80 -6.71 -4.16
CA GLY A 7 8.11 -5.33 -3.81
C GLY A 7 7.29 -4.80 -2.63
N LEU A 8 5.99 -5.09 -2.57
CA LEU A 8 5.15 -4.69 -1.44
C LEU A 8 5.56 -5.39 -0.13
N ARG A 9 6.02 -6.65 -0.20
CA ARG A 9 6.58 -7.36 0.95
C ARG A 9 7.92 -6.78 1.39
N SER A 10 8.75 -6.30 0.46
CA SER A 10 9.94 -5.53 0.80
C SER A 10 9.58 -4.25 1.55
N LEU A 11 8.59 -3.49 1.07
CA LEU A 11 8.12 -2.29 1.79
C LEU A 11 7.58 -2.63 3.19
N MET A 12 6.91 -3.77 3.35
CA MET A 12 6.44 -4.22 4.67
C MET A 12 7.57 -4.43 5.68
N ILE A 13 8.77 -4.81 5.22
CA ILE A 13 9.95 -4.96 6.09
C ILE A 13 10.48 -3.59 6.54
N GLU A 14 10.39 -2.59 5.65
CA GLU A 14 10.97 -1.25 5.86
C GLU A 14 10.00 -0.29 6.58
N HIS A 15 8.69 -0.50 6.44
CA HIS A 15 7.65 0.41 6.90
C HIS A 15 6.76 -0.23 7.96
N PRO A 16 6.95 0.09 9.26
CA PRO A 16 6.20 -0.51 10.36
C PRO A 16 4.68 -0.32 10.29
N VAL A 17 4.20 0.70 9.57
CA VAL A 17 2.76 0.93 9.38
C VAL A 17 2.08 -0.18 8.57
N ILE A 18 2.83 -0.96 7.78
CA ILE A 18 2.29 -2.08 7.01
C ILE A 18 2.21 -3.32 7.91
N GLY A 19 0.98 -3.74 8.22
CA GLY A 19 0.70 -4.91 9.05
C GLY A 19 0.67 -6.22 8.26
N ASP A 20 0.18 -6.19 7.02
CA ASP A 20 0.06 -7.39 6.18
C ASP A 20 0.01 -7.03 4.68
N VAL A 21 0.52 -7.94 3.85
CA VAL A 21 0.43 -7.86 2.38
C VAL A 21 -0.14 -9.17 1.86
N ARG A 22 -1.38 -9.13 1.36
CA ARG A 22 -2.16 -10.30 0.94
C ARG A 22 -2.75 -10.14 -0.44
N GLY A 23 -2.93 -11.25 -1.15
CA GLY A 23 -3.56 -11.25 -2.48
C GLY A 23 -2.94 -12.26 -3.42
N LEU A 24 -3.42 -12.24 -4.67
CA LEU A 24 -2.93 -13.11 -5.74
C LEU A 24 -2.95 -12.37 -7.08
N GLY A 25 -1.88 -12.53 -7.87
CA GLY A 25 -1.78 -11.93 -9.19
C GLY A 25 -1.75 -10.40 -9.13
N LEU A 26 -2.76 -9.75 -9.72
CA LEU A 26 -2.92 -8.29 -9.73
C LEU A 26 -4.10 -7.85 -8.86
N PHE A 27 -4.47 -8.65 -7.86
CA PHE A 27 -5.46 -8.28 -6.87
C PHE A 27 -4.84 -8.40 -5.48
N VAL A 28 -4.37 -7.26 -4.96
CA VAL A 28 -3.52 -7.18 -3.77
C VAL A 28 -4.07 -6.16 -2.79
N GLY A 29 -4.03 -6.50 -1.51
CA GLY A 29 -4.34 -5.62 -0.38
C GLY A 29 -3.10 -5.42 0.49
N VAL A 30 -2.84 -4.18 0.87
CA VAL A 30 -1.81 -3.79 1.85
C VAL A 30 -2.53 -3.24 3.07
N GLU A 31 -2.54 -3.99 4.16
CA GLU A 31 -3.22 -3.62 5.41
C GLU A 31 -2.31 -2.74 6.26
N LEU A 32 -2.85 -1.61 6.72
CA LEU A 32 -2.13 -0.67 7.57
C LEU A 32 -2.63 -0.73 9.01
N VAL A 33 -1.69 -0.77 9.96
CA VAL A 33 -1.98 -0.84 11.39
C VAL A 33 -1.06 0.09 12.17
N LEU A 34 -1.58 0.70 13.24
CA LEU A 34 -0.82 1.54 14.17
C LEU A 34 -0.09 0.70 15.23
N ASP A 35 -0.62 -0.49 15.54
CA ASP A 35 -0.03 -1.44 16.48
C ASP A 35 -0.23 -2.86 15.95
N HIS A 36 0.87 -3.61 15.79
CA HIS A 36 0.86 -4.97 15.23
C HIS A 36 0.21 -6.01 16.15
N LYS A 37 0.31 -5.83 17.47
CA LYS A 37 -0.21 -6.78 18.45
C LYS A 37 -1.71 -6.59 18.66
N ALA A 38 -2.13 -5.35 18.82
CA ALA A 38 -3.52 -4.97 18.99
C ALA A 38 -4.28 -4.87 17.65
N LYS A 39 -3.55 -4.86 16.52
CA LYS A 39 -4.09 -4.71 15.15
C LYS A 39 -4.97 -3.48 15.02
N VAL A 40 -4.55 -2.37 15.61
CA VAL A 40 -5.30 -1.10 15.57
C VAL A 40 -5.26 -0.59 14.11
N PRO A 41 -6.40 -0.44 13.42
CA PRO A 41 -6.42 -0.09 12.01
C PRO A 41 -5.95 1.37 11.78
N ALA A 42 -5.13 1.58 10.76
CA ALA A 42 -4.60 2.90 10.40
C ALA A 42 -5.39 3.52 9.22
N GLY A 43 -6.71 3.70 9.39
CA GLY A 43 -7.60 4.21 8.33
C GLY A 43 -7.23 5.61 7.81
N ASP A 44 -6.88 6.52 8.73
CA ASP A 44 -6.47 7.89 8.36
C ASP A 44 -5.16 7.90 7.56
N HIS A 45 -4.22 7.01 7.89
CA HIS A 45 -2.96 6.86 7.15
C HIS A 45 -3.24 6.31 5.76
N ALA A 46 -4.12 5.31 5.64
CA ALA A 46 -4.52 4.76 4.36
C ALA A 46 -5.18 5.81 3.46
N ALA A 47 -6.07 6.64 4.02
CA ALA A 47 -6.71 7.74 3.29
C ALA A 47 -5.69 8.80 2.85
N TYR A 48 -4.73 9.14 3.72
CA TYR A 48 -3.63 10.04 3.38
C TYR A 48 -2.80 9.49 2.21
N ILE A 49 -2.29 8.27 2.33
CA ILE A 49 -1.48 7.61 1.30
C ILE A 49 -2.23 7.54 -0.03
N ALA A 50 -3.52 7.17 -0.02
CA ALA A 50 -4.32 7.09 -1.24
C ALA A 50 -4.44 8.46 -1.95
N ASN A 51 -4.58 9.56 -1.20
CA ASN A 51 -4.59 10.90 -1.75
C ASN A 51 -3.21 11.34 -2.23
N ARG A 52 -2.14 11.03 -1.49
CA ARG A 52 -0.76 11.35 -1.90
C ARG A 52 -0.34 10.61 -3.16
N MET A 53 -0.69 9.34 -3.28
CA MET A 53 -0.48 8.55 -4.50
C MET A 53 -1.23 9.17 -5.68
N ARG A 54 -2.45 9.72 -5.48
CA ARG A 54 -3.19 10.46 -6.51
C ARG A 54 -2.42 11.70 -6.97
N ASP A 55 -1.82 12.46 -6.07
CA ASP A 55 -1.02 13.64 -6.43
C ASP A 55 0.20 13.27 -7.30
N HIS A 56 0.73 12.06 -7.11
CA HIS A 56 1.79 11.47 -7.95
C HIS A 56 1.26 10.75 -9.21
N GLY A 57 -0.04 10.84 -9.49
CA GLY A 57 -0.67 10.25 -10.68
C GLY A 57 -0.84 8.73 -10.61
N ILE A 58 -0.99 8.15 -9.41
CA ILE A 58 -1.30 6.73 -9.20
C ILE A 58 -2.59 6.61 -8.39
N LEU A 59 -3.62 6.05 -9.01
CA LEU A 59 -4.93 5.93 -8.37
C LEU A 59 -5.05 4.60 -7.63
N ILE A 60 -5.11 4.69 -6.30
CA ILE A 60 -5.44 3.57 -5.41
C ILE A 60 -6.67 3.92 -4.57
N SER A 61 -7.39 2.88 -4.12
CA SER A 61 -8.54 3.02 -3.23
C SER A 61 -8.26 2.34 -1.90
N THR A 62 -8.97 2.73 -0.84
CA THR A 62 -9.02 1.97 0.40
C THR A 62 -10.17 0.95 0.40
N ASP A 63 -10.08 -0.06 1.24
CA ASP A 63 -11.10 -1.10 1.44
C ASP A 63 -11.10 -1.59 2.90
N GLY A 64 -12.01 -2.52 3.20
CA GLY A 64 -12.21 -3.07 4.53
C GLY A 64 -13.16 -2.21 5.39
N PRO A 65 -13.70 -2.77 6.49
CA PRO A 65 -14.64 -2.06 7.36
C PRO A 65 -14.00 -0.84 8.02
N ASP A 66 -12.69 -0.86 8.25
CA ASP A 66 -11.93 0.20 8.90
C ASP A 66 -11.19 1.12 7.91
N HIS A 67 -11.43 0.93 6.60
CA HIS A 67 -10.80 1.70 5.52
C HIS A 67 -9.26 1.75 5.56
N ASN A 68 -8.61 0.77 6.19
CA ASN A 68 -7.17 0.71 6.42
C ASN A 68 -6.40 -0.19 5.43
N VAL A 69 -7.08 -0.75 4.42
CA VAL A 69 -6.44 -1.61 3.42
C VAL A 69 -6.29 -0.86 2.09
N LEU A 70 -5.07 -0.62 1.64
CA LEU A 70 -4.81 -0.11 0.29
C LEU A 70 -5.09 -1.23 -0.72
N LYS A 71 -6.00 -0.99 -1.67
CA LYS A 71 -6.42 -1.96 -2.68
C LYS A 71 -5.78 -1.66 -4.03
N LEU A 72 -5.02 -2.63 -4.52
CA LEU A 72 -4.30 -2.60 -5.78
C LEU A 72 -4.94 -3.60 -6.74
N LYS A 73 -5.60 -3.07 -7.78
CA LYS A 73 -6.33 -3.84 -8.79
C LYS A 73 -6.22 -3.23 -10.20
N PRO A 74 -5.00 -3.09 -10.74
CA PRO A 74 -4.80 -2.41 -12.01
C PRO A 74 -5.41 -3.20 -13.19
N PRO A 75 -5.54 -2.57 -14.38
CA PRO A 75 -5.87 -3.27 -15.62
C PRO A 75 -4.89 -4.44 -15.91
N LEU A 76 -5.33 -5.45 -16.65
CA LEU A 76 -4.51 -6.65 -16.91
C LEU A 76 -3.27 -6.39 -17.79
N VAL A 77 -3.22 -5.24 -18.48
CA VAL A 77 -2.04 -4.81 -19.25
C VAL A 77 -0.93 -4.22 -18.38
N PHE A 78 -1.16 -4.08 -17.07
CA PHE A 78 -0.18 -3.58 -16.10
C PHE A 78 1.07 -4.45 -16.10
N ASP A 79 2.21 -3.81 -16.34
CA ASP A 79 3.47 -4.50 -16.55
C ASP A 79 4.44 -4.37 -15.36
N VAL A 80 5.71 -4.71 -15.60
CA VAL A 80 6.75 -4.65 -14.58
C VAL A 80 7.11 -3.20 -14.26
N ASP A 81 7.25 -2.35 -15.27
CA ASP A 81 7.66 -0.95 -15.11
C ASP A 81 6.60 -0.15 -14.34
N ASP A 82 5.32 -0.42 -14.61
CA ASP A 82 4.19 0.10 -13.83
C ASP A 82 4.29 -0.31 -12.35
N ALA A 83 4.66 -1.57 -12.09
CA ALA A 83 4.84 -2.09 -10.74
C ALA A 83 5.99 -1.38 -10.02
N GLU A 84 7.13 -1.20 -10.70
CA GLU A 84 8.30 -0.53 -10.12
C GLU A 84 7.99 0.93 -9.80
N ARG A 85 7.32 1.63 -10.72
CA ARG A 85 6.86 3.00 -10.49
C ARG A 85 5.91 3.07 -9.28
N LEU A 86 4.97 2.13 -9.17
CA LEU A 86 4.04 2.09 -8.06
C LEU A 86 4.75 1.86 -6.73
N ILE A 87 5.64 0.86 -6.66
CA ILE A 87 6.38 0.51 -5.45
C ILE A 87 7.27 1.67 -5.01
N ALA A 88 8.05 2.26 -5.93
CA ALA A 88 8.94 3.37 -5.62
C ALA A 88 8.17 4.62 -5.16
N THR A 89 7.02 4.90 -5.77
CA THR A 89 6.20 6.05 -5.34
C THR A 89 5.56 5.78 -3.96
N LEU A 90 5.08 4.57 -3.73
CA LEU A 90 4.50 4.18 -2.45
C LEU A 90 5.52 4.26 -1.32
N ASP A 91 6.75 3.79 -1.56
CA ASP A 91 7.87 3.93 -0.62
C ASP A 91 8.10 5.38 -0.20
N ASN A 92 8.26 6.28 -1.19
CA ASN A 92 8.44 7.71 -0.92
C ASN A 92 7.29 8.30 -0.09
N VAL A 93 6.05 7.91 -0.36
CA VAL A 93 4.88 8.39 0.39
C VAL A 93 4.83 7.82 1.80
N LEU A 94 5.23 6.56 2.00
CA LEU A 94 5.31 5.92 3.33
C LEU A 94 6.38 6.56 4.22
N GLN A 95 7.41 7.17 3.63
CA GLN A 95 8.44 7.91 4.36
C GLN A 95 7.99 9.30 4.83
N GLU A 96 6.84 9.82 4.39
CA GLU A 96 6.34 11.13 4.81
C GLU A 96 5.93 11.13 6.29
N ASP A 97 6.23 12.21 7.04
CA ASP A 97 5.97 12.33 8.49
C ASP A 97 4.52 12.02 8.90
N ALA A 98 3.55 12.27 8.03
CA ALA A 98 2.13 12.00 8.28
C ALA A 98 1.78 10.49 8.32
N VAL A 99 2.73 9.63 7.95
CA VAL A 99 2.54 8.18 7.80
C VAL A 99 3.46 7.37 8.74
N GLN A 100 4.48 8.01 9.32
CA GLN A 100 5.41 7.35 10.23
C GLN A 100 4.79 7.06 11.60
N LEU A 101 5.20 5.93 12.20
CA LEU A 101 4.81 5.49 13.55
C LEU A 101 5.88 5.81 14.58
#